data_AF-A0A9P7Y6F3-F1
#
_entry.id   AF-A0A9P7Y6F3-F1
#
_cell.length_a   1.000
_cell.length_b   1.000
_cell.length_c   1.000
_cell.angle_alpha   90.00
_cell.angle_beta   90.00
_cell.angle_gamma   90.00
#
_symmetry.space_group_name_H-M   'P 1'
#
loop_
_entity.id
_entity.type
_entity.pdbx_description
1 polymer ?
#
loop_
_entity_poly.entity_id
_entity_poly.type
_entity_poly.pdbx_seq_one_letter_code
_entity_poly.pdbx_strand_id
1 'polypeptide(L)'
;AVPLFIFATTACRYIGDRRDNPRKRREIILEYRKAKVSKLDATYLPILNQLFDEEDENDRERWACEFRDIVGSIVVLETPLSTASLARLLHISKDDVTCRLDSLHSVLSIPDRDNIPVRLLHLSFREFLVDASKQEKSPVWVDERARHESLASHCLRLMSGPNGQRQNMCDLQPGTLRSEVDEGKITSHLSKSCARESRCCWSAC
;
A
#
# COMPACT_ATOMS: atom_id res chain seq x y z
N ALA A 1 -1.02 -23.37 3.83
CA ALA A 1 -2.32 -23.43 4.55
C ALA A 1 -2.56 -22.07 5.20
N VAL A 2 -3.76 -21.51 5.13
CA VAL A 2 -4.11 -20.28 5.86
C VAL A 2 -4.47 -20.67 7.31
N PRO A 3 -3.74 -20.20 8.33
CA PRO A 3 -4.17 -20.36 9.72
C PRO A 3 -5.64 -19.96 9.90
N LEU A 4 -6.44 -20.81 10.56
CA LEU A 4 -7.86 -20.54 10.85
C LEU A 4 -8.08 -19.19 11.55
N PHE A 5 -7.07 -18.74 12.29
CA PHE A 5 -7.08 -17.45 12.97
C PHE A 5 -7.13 -16.25 12.02
N ILE A 6 -6.52 -16.32 10.83
CA ILE A 6 -6.57 -15.24 9.83
C ILE A 6 -8.00 -15.10 9.32
N PHE A 7 -8.61 -16.20 8.90
CA PHE A 7 -10.00 -16.20 8.44
C PHE A 7 -10.94 -15.64 9.50
N ALA A 8 -10.87 -16.16 10.74
CA ALA A 8 -11.76 -15.70 11.82
C ALA A 8 -11.60 -14.20 12.10
N THR A 9 -10.35 -13.71 12.20
CA THR A 9 -10.07 -12.30 12.47
C THR A 9 -10.56 -11.40 11.33
N THR A 10 -10.25 -11.77 10.08
CA THR A 10 -10.69 -11.03 8.89
C THR A 10 -12.21 -11.00 8.77
N ALA A 11 -12.87 -12.15 8.98
CA ALA A 11 -14.34 -12.24 8.95
C ALA A 11 -14.99 -11.41 10.06
N CYS A 12 -14.47 -11.46 11.29
CA CYS A 12 -14.97 -10.63 12.38
C CYS A 12 -14.82 -9.13 12.09
N ARG A 13 -13.68 -8.70 11.55
CA ARG A 13 -13.48 -7.29 11.16
C ARG A 13 -14.41 -6.88 10.03
N TYR A 14 -14.58 -7.73 9.02
CA TYR A 14 -15.46 -7.47 7.89
C TYR A 14 -16.93 -7.37 8.32
N ILE A 15 -17.42 -8.29 9.16
CA ILE A 15 -18.79 -8.25 9.70
C ILE A 15 -18.97 -7.06 10.66
N GLY A 16 -17.96 -6.73 11.46
CA GLY A 16 -18.01 -5.69 12.49
C GLY A 16 -17.86 -4.25 11.98
N ASP A 17 -17.60 -4.08 10.69
CA ASP A 17 -17.52 -2.77 10.05
C ASP A 17 -18.91 -2.12 10.02
N ARG A 18 -19.00 -0.90 10.56
CA ARG A 18 -20.27 -0.19 10.78
C ARG A 18 -20.83 0.49 9.53
N ARG A 19 -20.06 0.51 8.44
CA ARG A 19 -20.47 1.16 7.18
C ARG A 19 -21.50 0.36 6.39
N ASP A 20 -21.80 -0.86 6.80
CA ASP A 20 -22.69 -1.75 6.07
C ASP A 20 -23.42 -2.74 6.99
N ASN A 21 -24.36 -3.49 6.45
CA ASN A 21 -25.22 -4.40 7.18
C ASN A 21 -24.46 -5.68 7.61
N PRO A 22 -24.31 -5.95 8.92
CA PRO A 22 -23.55 -7.10 9.41
C PRO A 22 -24.23 -8.44 9.07
N ARG A 23 -25.57 -8.47 8.90
CA ARG A 23 -26.29 -9.69 8.51
C ARG A 23 -26.01 -10.04 7.05
N LYS A 24 -26.06 -9.05 6.15
CA LYS A 24 -25.74 -9.22 4.72
C LYS A 24 -24.30 -9.72 4.55
N ARG A 25 -23.32 -9.08 5.22
CA ARG A 25 -21.91 -9.50 5.19
C ARG A 25 -21.68 -10.92 5.71
N ARG A 26 -22.40 -11.31 6.78
CA ARG A 26 -22.36 -12.68 7.29
C ARG A 26 -22.88 -13.69 6.25
N GLU A 27 -23.98 -13.37 5.58
CA GLU A 27 -24.54 -14.23 4.53
C GLU A 27 -23.56 -14.41 3.37
N ILE A 28 -22.94 -13.33 2.89
CA ILE A 28 -21.88 -13.38 1.87
C ILE A 28 -20.74 -14.33 2.30
N ILE A 29 -20.21 -14.19 3.53
CA ILE A 29 -19.16 -15.10 4.02
C ILE A 29 -19.63 -16.56 4.00
N LEU A 30 -20.87 -16.82 4.42
CA LEU A 30 -21.41 -18.18 4.44
C LEU A 30 -21.55 -18.78 3.03
N GLU A 31 -21.87 -17.96 2.03
CA GLU A 31 -21.91 -18.38 0.62
C GLU A 31 -20.53 -18.78 0.11
N TYR A 32 -19.51 -17.94 0.33
CA TYR A 32 -18.13 -18.26 -0.07
C TYR A 32 -17.57 -19.49 0.65
N ARG A 33 -18.02 -19.77 1.89
CA ARG A 33 -17.65 -20.99 2.60
C ARG A 33 -18.31 -22.25 2.05
N LYS A 34 -19.51 -22.13 1.48
CA LYS A 34 -20.22 -23.23 0.82
C LYS A 34 -19.64 -23.50 -0.57
N ALA A 35 -19.19 -22.45 -1.25
CA ALA A 35 -18.48 -22.57 -2.50
C ALA A 35 -17.17 -23.37 -2.29
N LYS A 36 -16.88 -24.33 -3.18
CA LYS A 36 -15.65 -25.13 -3.15
C LYS A 36 -14.43 -24.33 -3.63
N VAL A 37 -14.25 -23.11 -3.11
CA VAL A 37 -13.12 -22.22 -3.43
C VAL A 37 -11.95 -22.47 -2.49
N SER A 38 -10.77 -21.93 -2.81
CA SER A 38 -9.62 -22.05 -1.92
C SER A 38 -9.87 -21.33 -0.59
N LYS A 39 -9.10 -21.68 0.45
CA LYS A 39 -9.22 -21.01 1.77
C LYS A 39 -8.91 -19.51 1.69
N LEU A 40 -7.97 -19.11 0.84
CA LEU A 40 -7.66 -17.69 0.62
C LEU A 40 -8.78 -16.98 -0.12
N ASP A 41 -9.36 -17.63 -1.13
CA ASP A 41 -10.52 -17.10 -1.85
C ASP A 41 -11.70 -16.85 -0.90
N ALA A 42 -12.04 -17.84 -0.08
CA ALA A 42 -13.09 -17.72 0.93
C ALA A 42 -12.80 -16.65 1.99
N THR A 43 -11.54 -16.23 2.15
CA THR A 43 -11.13 -15.19 3.10
C THR A 43 -11.19 -13.80 2.49
N TYR A 44 -10.74 -13.62 1.24
CA TYR A 44 -10.53 -12.30 0.64
C TYR A 44 -11.54 -11.91 -0.44
N LEU A 45 -12.06 -12.85 -1.22
CA LEU A 45 -13.05 -12.53 -2.26
C LEU A 45 -14.34 -11.91 -1.72
N PRO A 46 -14.89 -12.29 -0.55
CA PRO A 46 -16.05 -11.59 0.03
C PRO A 46 -15.82 -10.08 0.17
N ILE A 47 -14.61 -9.70 0.57
CA ILE A 47 -14.24 -8.30 0.81
C ILE A 47 -13.98 -7.59 -0.51
N LEU A 48 -13.26 -8.22 -1.43
CA LEU A 48 -12.83 -7.62 -2.69
C LEU A 48 -13.99 -7.51 -3.69
N ASN A 49 -14.85 -8.53 -3.79
CA ASN A 49 -15.94 -8.53 -4.76
C ASN A 49 -17.04 -7.53 -4.38
N GLN A 50 -17.26 -7.30 -3.08
CA GLN A 50 -18.19 -6.26 -2.64
C GLN A 50 -17.80 -4.86 -3.11
N LEU A 51 -16.50 -4.62 -3.36
CA LEU A 51 -16.02 -3.31 -3.80
C LEU A 51 -16.46 -2.97 -5.22
N PHE A 52 -16.93 -3.97 -5.97
CA PHE A 52 -17.41 -3.86 -7.34
C PHE A 52 -18.92 -4.09 -7.45
N ASP A 53 -19.62 -4.28 -6.32
CA ASP A 53 -21.07 -4.49 -6.35
C ASP A 53 -21.74 -3.23 -6.92
N GLU A 54 -22.65 -3.41 -7.88
CA GLU A 54 -23.50 -2.37 -8.49
C GLU A 54 -22.83 -1.41 -9.51
N GLU A 55 -21.54 -1.62 -9.85
CA GLU A 55 -20.85 -0.85 -10.90
C GLU A 55 -21.03 -1.45 -12.31
N ASP A 56 -21.05 -0.60 -13.34
CA ASP A 56 -20.94 -1.07 -14.72
C ASP A 56 -19.51 -1.53 -15.06
N GLU A 57 -19.32 -2.20 -16.19
CA GLU A 57 -18.01 -2.78 -16.55
C GLU A 57 -16.89 -1.71 -16.71
N ASN A 58 -17.23 -0.48 -17.10
CA ASN A 58 -16.24 0.58 -17.27
C ASN A 58 -15.82 1.17 -15.92
N ASP A 59 -16.79 1.40 -15.02
CA ASP A 59 -16.54 1.82 -13.65
C ASP A 59 -15.73 0.76 -12.89
N ARG A 60 -16.06 -0.51 -13.11
CA ARG A 60 -15.34 -1.65 -12.54
C ARG A 60 -13.87 -1.71 -12.94
N GLU A 61 -13.55 -1.54 -14.22
CA GLU A 61 -12.15 -1.55 -14.67
C GLU A 61 -11.38 -0.34 -14.14
N ARG A 62 -12.02 0.84 -14.11
CA ARG A 62 -11.43 2.04 -13.49
C ARG A 62 -11.12 1.79 -12.02
N TRP A 63 -12.08 1.24 -11.27
CA TRP A 63 -11.90 0.91 -9.87
C TRP A 63 -10.77 -0.09 -9.67
N ALA A 64 -10.72 -1.13 -10.51
CA ALA A 64 -9.67 -2.13 -10.48
C ALA A 64 -8.29 -1.51 -10.78
N CYS A 65 -8.18 -0.60 -11.74
CA CYS A 65 -6.96 0.15 -12.01
C CYS A 65 -6.49 0.94 -10.77
N GLU A 66 -7.37 1.75 -10.19
CA GLU A 66 -7.04 2.57 -9.03
C GLU A 66 -6.70 1.72 -7.80
N PHE A 67 -7.37 0.58 -7.62
CA PHE A 67 -7.02 -0.40 -6.58
C PHE A 67 -5.62 -0.97 -6.80
N ARG A 68 -5.28 -1.39 -8.02
CA ARG A 68 -3.95 -1.91 -8.34
C ARG A 68 -2.88 -0.83 -8.14
N ASP A 69 -3.20 0.43 -8.41
CA ASP A 69 -2.29 1.55 -8.18
C ASP A 69 -2.05 1.79 -6.69
N ILE A 70 -3.10 1.84 -5.88
CA ILE A 70 -2.98 2.17 -4.46
C ILE A 70 -2.61 0.94 -3.62
N VAL A 71 -3.46 -0.10 -3.64
CA VAL A 71 -3.30 -1.30 -2.82
C VAL A 71 -2.17 -2.16 -3.35
N GLY A 72 -2.02 -2.24 -4.68
CA GLY A 72 -0.86 -2.91 -5.29
C GLY A 72 0.46 -2.26 -4.86
N SER A 73 0.51 -0.93 -4.73
CA SER A 73 1.70 -0.27 -4.19
C SER A 73 1.93 -0.61 -2.72
N ILE A 74 0.89 -0.59 -1.89
CA ILE A 74 0.99 -0.94 -0.46
C ILE A 74 1.55 -2.35 -0.26
N VAL A 75 1.14 -3.32 -1.08
CA VAL A 75 1.54 -4.73 -0.90
C VAL A 75 2.96 -5.01 -1.42
N VAL A 76 3.47 -4.18 -2.32
CA VAL A 76 4.78 -4.31 -2.97
C VAL A 76 5.87 -3.49 -2.25
N LEU A 77 5.50 -2.41 -1.58
CA LEU A 77 6.44 -1.58 -0.79
C LEU A 77 7.00 -2.36 0.41
N GLU A 78 8.33 -2.37 0.53
CA GLU A 78 9.02 -2.95 1.69
C GLU A 78 8.77 -2.14 2.97
N THR A 79 8.88 -0.80 2.86
CA THR A 79 8.58 0.11 3.96
C THR A 79 7.18 0.69 3.80
N PRO A 80 6.26 0.43 4.75
CA PRO A 80 4.90 0.97 4.70
C PRO A 80 4.91 2.50 4.67
N LEU A 81 4.06 3.07 3.81
CA LEU A 81 3.88 4.50 3.68
C LEU A 81 2.56 4.96 4.30
N SER A 82 2.52 6.22 4.74
CA SER A 82 1.29 6.87 5.18
C SER A 82 0.42 7.27 4.00
N THR A 83 -0.87 7.51 4.23
CA THR A 83 -1.82 7.94 3.19
C THR A 83 -1.31 9.19 2.46
N ALA A 84 -0.79 10.18 3.20
CA ALA A 84 -0.21 11.38 2.60
C ALA A 84 1.04 11.09 1.75
N SER A 85 1.87 10.14 2.17
CA SER A 85 3.09 9.77 1.42
C SER A 85 2.75 8.95 0.16
N LEU A 86 1.77 8.06 0.24
CA LEU A 86 1.24 7.30 -0.90
C LEU A 86 0.62 8.22 -1.94
N ALA A 87 -0.25 9.14 -1.52
CA ALA A 87 -0.88 10.14 -2.38
C ALA A 87 0.18 10.94 -3.16
N ARG A 88 1.22 11.42 -2.46
CA ARG A 88 2.33 12.14 -3.08
C ARG A 88 3.15 11.28 -4.04
N LEU A 89 3.44 10.03 -3.66
CA LEU A 89 4.22 9.11 -4.49
C LEU A 89 3.49 8.75 -5.79
N LEU A 90 2.21 8.43 -5.69
CA LEU A 90 1.40 7.97 -6.83
C LEU A 90 0.81 9.13 -7.65
N HIS A 91 0.95 10.38 -7.17
CA HIS A 91 0.29 11.56 -7.76
C HIS A 91 -1.23 11.41 -7.83
N ILE A 92 -1.82 10.83 -6.79
CA ILE A 92 -3.26 10.66 -6.61
C ILE A 92 -3.70 11.58 -5.47
N SER A 93 -4.92 12.11 -5.53
CA SER A 93 -5.42 12.96 -4.45
C SER A 93 -5.51 12.16 -3.13
N LYS A 94 -5.28 12.82 -2.00
CA LYS A 94 -5.36 12.15 -0.68
C LYS A 94 -6.76 11.59 -0.43
N ASP A 95 -7.78 12.29 -0.91
CA ASP A 95 -9.18 11.91 -0.72
C ASP A 95 -9.52 10.66 -1.54
N ASP A 96 -9.01 10.54 -2.77
CA ASP A 96 -9.16 9.32 -3.58
C ASP A 96 -8.45 8.13 -2.92
N VAL A 97 -7.21 8.32 -2.44
CA VAL A 97 -6.50 7.26 -1.69
C VAL A 97 -7.31 6.84 -0.46
N THR A 98 -7.82 7.80 0.31
CA THR A 98 -8.60 7.52 1.52
C THR A 98 -9.88 6.76 1.17
N CYS A 99 -10.62 7.23 0.16
CA CYS A 99 -11.85 6.62 -0.33
C CYS A 99 -11.63 5.15 -0.75
N ARG A 100 -10.56 4.88 -1.51
CA ARG A 100 -10.24 3.51 -1.96
C ARG A 100 -9.81 2.58 -0.84
N LEU A 101 -9.16 3.12 0.20
CA LEU A 101 -8.75 2.34 1.37
C LEU A 101 -9.90 2.11 2.35
N ASP A 102 -10.90 2.99 2.38
CA ASP A 102 -11.95 3.01 3.40
C ASP A 102 -12.61 1.63 3.56
N SER A 103 -13.01 0.95 2.50
CA SER A 103 -13.67 -0.36 2.61
C SER A 103 -12.74 -1.53 2.97
N LEU A 104 -11.44 -1.31 3.15
CA LEU A 104 -10.42 -2.36 3.30
C LEU A 104 -9.91 -2.55 4.74
N HIS A 105 -10.60 -2.00 5.76
CA HIS A 105 -10.19 -2.13 7.17
C HIS A 105 -10.16 -3.58 7.70
N SER A 106 -10.81 -4.52 7.00
CA SER A 106 -10.76 -5.95 7.31
C SER A 106 -9.42 -6.60 6.98
N VAL A 107 -8.64 -6.00 6.07
CA VAL A 107 -7.36 -6.53 5.54
C VAL A 107 -6.19 -5.56 5.69
N LEU A 108 -6.47 -4.27 5.85
CA LEU A 108 -5.50 -3.21 6.08
C LEU A 108 -5.73 -2.55 7.45
N SER A 109 -4.64 -2.25 8.16
CA SER A 109 -4.62 -1.33 9.27
C SER A 109 -4.51 0.09 8.71
N ILE A 110 -5.63 0.80 8.67
CA ILE A 110 -5.72 2.17 8.16
C ILE A 110 -5.90 3.11 9.36
N PRO A 111 -4.90 3.94 9.68
CA PRO A 111 -4.94 4.85 10.81
C PRO A 111 -5.74 6.13 10.48
N ASP A 112 -6.41 6.71 11.48
CA ASP A 112 -7.14 7.99 11.32
C ASP A 112 -6.21 9.19 11.06
N ARG A 113 -4.92 9.06 11.41
CA ARG A 113 -3.92 10.11 11.20
C ARG A 113 -3.12 9.84 9.93
N ASP A 114 -3.15 10.81 9.01
CA ASP A 114 -2.53 10.73 7.68
C ASP A 114 -1.00 10.55 7.65
N ASN A 115 -0.33 10.74 8.79
CA ASN A 115 1.12 10.59 8.95
C ASN A 115 1.53 9.21 9.48
N ILE A 116 0.57 8.37 9.86
CA ILE A 116 0.84 7.01 10.30
C ILE A 116 0.77 6.07 9.07
N PRO A 117 1.71 5.11 8.92
CA PRO A 117 1.69 4.19 7.80
C PRO A 117 0.48 3.25 7.76
N VAL A 118 -0.06 3.04 6.56
CA VAL A 118 -1.04 2.00 6.26
C VAL A 118 -0.31 0.66 6.18
N ARG A 119 -0.82 -0.37 6.86
CA ARG A 119 -0.15 -1.69 6.93
C ARG A 119 -1.07 -2.84 6.57
N LEU A 120 -0.51 -3.90 6.03
CA LEU A 120 -1.21 -5.17 5.90
C LEU A 120 -1.50 -5.76 7.29
N LEU A 121 -2.72 -6.25 7.50
CA LEU A 121 -3.04 -6.99 8.72
C LEU A 121 -2.44 -8.40 8.71
N HIS A 122 -2.26 -8.97 7.51
CA HIS A 122 -1.63 -10.28 7.36
C HIS A 122 -0.93 -10.41 5.99
N LEU A 123 0.25 -11.04 5.97
CA LEU A 123 1.07 -11.20 4.76
C LEU A 123 0.35 -12.02 3.67
N SER A 124 -0.52 -12.96 4.04
CA SER A 124 -1.28 -13.75 3.06
C SER A 124 -2.21 -12.92 2.16
N PHE A 125 -2.52 -11.67 2.53
CA PHE A 125 -3.24 -10.77 1.63
C PHE A 125 -2.36 -10.32 0.46
N ARG A 126 -1.09 -10.03 0.72
CA ARG A 126 -0.09 -9.80 -0.34
C ARG A 126 0.04 -11.03 -1.21
N GLU A 127 0.28 -12.20 -0.60
CA GLU A 127 0.43 -13.47 -1.33
C GLU A 127 -0.77 -13.75 -2.23
N PHE A 128 -1.98 -13.41 -1.77
CA PHE A 128 -3.19 -13.55 -2.56
C PHE A 128 -3.25 -12.61 -3.78
N LEU A 129 -2.83 -11.35 -3.62
CA LEU A 129 -2.94 -10.35 -4.68
C LEU A 129 -1.87 -10.52 -5.78
N VAL A 130 -0.69 -11.02 -5.44
CA VAL A 130 0.42 -11.21 -6.40
C VAL A 130 0.47 -12.61 -7.02
N ASP A 131 -0.43 -13.52 -6.63
CA ASP A 131 -0.49 -14.88 -7.15
C ASP A 131 -0.82 -14.88 -8.65
N ALA A 132 0.18 -15.18 -9.48
CA ALA A 132 0.08 -15.20 -10.93
C ALA A 132 -1.00 -16.15 -11.48
N SER A 133 -1.43 -17.17 -10.71
CA SER A 133 -2.53 -18.05 -11.12
C SER A 133 -3.90 -17.34 -11.20
N LYS A 134 -3.97 -16.10 -10.70
CA LYS A 134 -5.15 -15.23 -10.69
C LYS A 134 -5.15 -14.12 -11.74
N GLN A 135 -4.08 -13.98 -12.53
CA GLN A 135 -3.95 -12.90 -13.51
C GLN A 135 -5.17 -12.74 -14.43
N GLU A 136 -5.72 -13.84 -14.94
CA GLU A 136 -6.90 -13.81 -15.81
C GLU A 136 -8.23 -13.94 -15.06
N LYS A 137 -8.19 -14.19 -13.75
CA LYS A 137 -9.37 -14.54 -12.93
C LYS A 137 -9.78 -13.45 -11.95
N SER A 138 -8.93 -12.45 -11.75
CA SER A 138 -9.14 -11.43 -10.73
C SER A 138 -8.79 -10.05 -11.27
N PRO A 139 -9.75 -9.10 -11.30
CA PRO A 139 -9.48 -7.74 -11.76
C PRO A 139 -8.51 -7.01 -10.83
N VAL A 140 -8.36 -7.47 -9.59
CA VAL A 140 -7.48 -6.88 -8.57
C VAL A 140 -6.11 -7.55 -8.46
N TRP A 141 -5.78 -8.48 -9.37
CA TRP A 141 -4.46 -9.08 -9.41
C TRP A 141 -3.37 -8.01 -9.64
N VAL A 142 -2.26 -8.15 -8.95
CA VAL A 142 -1.15 -7.18 -8.98
C VAL A 142 0.07 -7.86 -9.60
N ASP A 143 0.49 -7.35 -10.76
CA ASP A 143 1.82 -7.64 -11.30
C ASP A 143 2.88 -6.96 -10.42
N GLU A 144 3.54 -7.74 -9.58
CA GLU A 144 4.58 -7.27 -8.65
C GLU A 144 5.73 -6.57 -9.37
N ARG A 145 6.16 -7.09 -10.53
CA ARG A 145 7.29 -6.53 -11.28
C ARG A 145 6.91 -5.20 -11.89
N ALA A 146 5.78 -5.14 -12.59
CA ALA A 146 5.30 -3.89 -13.18
C ALA A 146 5.02 -2.83 -12.12
N ARG A 147 4.53 -3.24 -10.94
CA ARG A 147 4.29 -2.33 -9.82
C ARG A 147 5.58 -1.76 -9.26
N HIS A 148 6.61 -2.58 -9.06
CA HIS A 148 7.94 -2.11 -8.64
C HIS A 148 8.55 -1.14 -9.65
N GLU A 149 8.47 -1.44 -10.95
CA GLU A 149 8.99 -0.57 -12.01
C GLU A 149 8.27 0.80 -12.03
N SER A 150 6.95 0.77 -11.91
CA SER A 150 6.14 2.00 -11.78
C SER A 150 6.55 2.79 -10.54
N LEU A 151 6.65 2.16 -9.37
CA LEU A 151 7.05 2.82 -8.12
C LEU A 151 8.45 3.43 -8.21
N ALA A 152 9.41 2.73 -8.81
CA ALA A 152 10.76 3.25 -9.02
C ALA A 152 10.73 4.51 -9.90
N SER A 153 9.94 4.51 -10.97
CA SER A 153 9.75 5.67 -11.85
C SER A 153 9.13 6.86 -11.11
N HIS A 154 8.12 6.61 -10.26
CA HIS A 154 7.51 7.63 -9.41
C HIS A 154 8.50 8.23 -8.41
N CYS A 155 9.31 7.39 -7.75
CA CYS A 155 10.38 7.83 -6.86
C CYS A 155 11.39 8.71 -7.58
N LEU A 156 11.88 8.28 -8.76
CA LEU A 156 12.81 9.06 -9.57
C LEU A 156 12.23 10.43 -9.96
N ARG A 157 10.95 10.47 -10.36
CA ARG A 157 10.27 11.74 -10.67
C ARG A 157 10.19 12.67 -9.46
N LEU A 158 9.88 12.14 -8.28
CA LEU A 158 9.86 12.93 -7.05
C LEU A 158 11.25 13.45 -6.67
N MET A 159 12.28 12.61 -6.80
CA MET A 159 13.67 13.00 -6.50
C MET A 159 14.22 14.02 -7.49
N SER A 160 13.83 13.95 -8.76
CA SER A 160 14.24 14.92 -9.80
C SER A 160 13.39 16.19 -9.85
N GLY A 161 12.34 16.29 -9.01
CA GLY A 161 11.45 17.44 -8.97
C GLY A 161 12.07 18.67 -8.29
N PRO A 162 11.39 19.84 -8.34
CA PRO A 162 11.90 21.10 -7.77
C PRO A 162 12.22 21.04 -6.25
N ASN A 163 11.48 20.18 -5.54
CA ASN A 163 11.60 19.92 -4.11
C ASN A 163 12.24 18.54 -3.83
N GLY A 164 12.83 17.91 -4.85
CA GLY A 164 13.47 16.60 -4.77
C GLY A 164 14.88 16.65 -4.18
N GLN A 165 15.60 15.54 -4.28
CA GLN A 165 16.98 15.48 -3.80
C GLN A 165 17.86 16.42 -4.65
N ARG A 166 18.62 17.27 -3.97
CA ARG A 166 19.64 18.10 -4.59
C ARG A 166 21.00 17.50 -4.29
N GLN A 167 21.91 17.59 -5.26
CA GLN A 167 23.31 17.25 -5.03
C GLN A 167 23.82 18.10 -3.87
N ASN A 168 24.58 17.49 -2.96
CA ASN A 168 25.09 18.14 -1.77
C ASN A 168 23.98 18.72 -0.87
N MET A 169 23.07 17.87 -0.38
CA MET A 169 21.92 18.30 0.44
C MET A 169 22.28 19.15 1.67
N CYS A 170 23.53 19.04 2.17
CA CYS A 170 24.03 19.78 3.32
C CYS A 170 24.91 20.98 2.93
N ASP A 171 24.99 21.35 1.64
CA ASP A 171 25.81 22.45 1.11
C ASP A 171 27.24 22.45 1.70
N LEU A 172 27.90 21.29 1.66
CA LEU A 172 29.26 21.07 2.14
C LEU A 172 30.30 21.40 1.07
N GLN A 173 31.48 21.84 1.48
CA GLN A 173 32.59 22.01 0.54
C GLN A 173 33.17 20.64 0.17
N PRO A 174 33.65 20.44 -1.07
CA PRO A 174 34.38 19.24 -1.44
C PRO A 174 35.55 18.98 -0.47
N GLY A 175 35.68 17.75 0.01
CA GLY A 175 36.73 17.37 0.96
C GLY A 175 36.45 17.63 2.45
N THR A 176 35.25 18.12 2.81
CA THR A 176 34.84 18.26 4.22
C THR A 176 34.86 16.90 4.92
N LEU A 177 35.58 16.76 6.04
CA LEU A 177 35.60 15.50 6.80
C LEU A 177 34.29 15.32 7.57
N ARG A 178 33.82 14.08 7.71
CA ARG A 178 32.59 13.79 8.48
C ARG A 178 32.64 14.33 9.92
N SER A 179 33.81 14.31 10.55
CA SER A 179 34.02 14.84 11.90
C SER A 179 33.84 16.37 12.00
N GLU A 180 33.89 17.08 10.87
CA GLU A 180 33.77 18.53 10.78
C GLU A 180 32.33 18.98 10.47
N VAL A 181 31.45 18.04 10.15
CA VAL A 181 30.05 18.33 9.83
C VAL A 181 29.23 18.32 11.11
N ASP A 182 28.58 19.45 11.41
CA ASP A 182 27.63 19.55 12.50
C ASP A 182 26.42 18.61 12.27
N GLU A 183 26.14 17.75 13.25
CA GLU A 183 24.97 16.87 13.26
C GLU A 183 23.65 17.67 13.20
N GLY A 184 23.64 18.90 13.74
CA GLY A 184 22.52 19.83 13.59
C GLY A 184 22.20 20.15 12.12
N LYS A 185 23.24 20.34 11.30
CA LYS A 185 23.12 20.57 9.86
C LYS A 185 22.64 19.31 9.12
N ILE A 186 23.13 18.13 9.48
CA ILE A 186 22.68 16.87 8.87
C ILE A 186 21.18 16.66 9.13
N THR A 187 20.74 16.87 10.38
CA THR A 187 19.36 16.64 10.79
C THR A 187 18.38 17.72 10.32
N SER A 188 18.85 18.93 10.00
CA SER A 188 18.02 19.99 9.41
C SER A 188 17.77 19.78 7.91
N HIS A 189 18.70 19.13 7.22
CA HIS A 189 18.64 18.91 5.77
C HIS A 189 18.15 17.51 5.37
N LEU A 190 18.27 16.51 6.25
CA LEU A 190 17.84 15.13 6.01
C LEU A 190 16.68 14.72 6.91
N SER A 191 15.71 14.00 6.37
CA SER A 191 14.68 13.37 7.19
C SER A 191 15.33 12.31 8.12
N LYS A 192 14.73 12.07 9.29
CA LYS A 192 15.22 11.06 10.25
C LYS A 192 15.37 9.66 9.65
N SER A 193 14.64 9.32 8.58
CA SER A 193 14.80 8.06 7.87
C SER A 193 16.05 8.06 6.98
N CYS A 194 16.30 9.16 6.26
CA CYS A 194 17.46 9.31 5.38
C CYS A 194 18.79 9.48 6.17
N ALA A 195 18.73 10.08 7.36
CA ALA A 195 19.85 10.24 8.29
C ALA A 195 20.44 8.89 8.77
N ARG A 196 19.62 7.83 8.82
CA ARG A 196 20.07 6.48 9.22
C ARG A 196 20.80 5.74 8.09
N GLU A 197 20.43 6.03 6.84
CA GLU A 197 21.01 5.44 5.62
C GLU A 197 22.18 6.26 5.06
N SER A 198 22.56 7.36 5.73
CA SER A 198 23.64 8.28 5.32
C SER A 198 25.04 7.67 5.31
N ARG A 199 25.20 6.34 5.30
CA ARG A 199 26.46 5.75 4.80
C ARG A 199 26.57 5.87 3.27
N CYS A 200 25.45 5.97 2.56
CA CYS A 200 25.43 5.95 1.08
C CYS A 200 25.46 7.34 0.41
N CYS A 201 25.18 8.44 1.12
CA CYS A 201 25.24 9.79 0.50
C CYS A 201 26.67 10.31 0.26
N TRP A 202 27.70 9.63 0.75
CA TRP A 202 29.09 10.11 0.70
C TRP A 202 29.92 9.54 -0.45
N SER A 203 29.38 8.58 -1.22
CA SER A 203 30.15 7.87 -2.26
C SER A 203 30.21 8.59 -3.62
N ALA A 204 29.70 9.83 -3.71
CA ALA A 204 29.72 10.64 -4.93
C ALA A 204 30.43 12.00 -4.72
N CYS A 205 31.54 11.97 -3.99
CA CYS A 205 32.60 12.98 -4.06
C CYS A 205 33.84 12.35 -4.68
#